data_AF-A0A257MUR6-F1
#
_entry.id   AF-A0A257MUR6-F1
#
_cell.length_a   1.000
_cell.length_b   1.000
_cell.length_c   1.000
_cell.angle_alpha   90.00
_cell.angle_beta   90.00
_cell.angle_gamma   90.00
#
_symmetry.space_group_name_H-M   'P 1'
#
loop_
_entity.id
_entity.type
_entity.pdbx_description
1 polymer ?
#
loop_
_entity_poly.entity_id
_entity_poly.type
_entity_poly.pdbx_seq_one_letter_code
_entity_poly.pdbx_strand_id
1 'polypeptide(L)'
;MIAADIVVSNMEVIPAYQKLFQDQAKEAKRLQRFEPSCSGLVLHLGVDCIYEQLAHHNFFYSDHPREHFDAVFHSNRLSNDPTIYLVAPVKSDASQAPAGCEIIKILPHIPHLNPDKPLSADDYAALRERVLIKLERMGLTDLRKHIVCEEYWTPIDIEQKYYSNQGSIYGVVADRFKNLGFKIPQRSKQFNNLYFVGGSVNPGGGMPMVTLSGQLVRDKILADLGK
;
A
#
# COMPACT_ATOMS: atom_id res chain seq x y z
N MET A 1 -30.10 2.63 -10.62
CA MET A 1 -29.11 3.73 -10.79
C MET A 1 -29.42 4.82 -9.79
N ILE A 2 -28.41 5.51 -9.27
CA ILE A 2 -28.58 6.63 -8.33
C ILE A 2 -28.16 7.91 -9.07
N ALA A 3 -29.05 8.89 -9.14
CA ALA A 3 -28.73 10.20 -9.71
C ALA A 3 -27.94 11.03 -8.70
N ALA A 4 -26.93 11.75 -9.17
CA ALA A 4 -26.09 12.61 -8.33
C ALA A 4 -25.59 13.83 -9.12
N ASP A 5 -25.67 15.01 -8.50
CA ASP A 5 -25.14 16.24 -9.08
C ASP A 5 -23.61 16.26 -9.06
N ILE A 6 -23.00 15.71 -8.01
CA ILE A 6 -21.56 15.61 -7.80
C ILE A 6 -21.19 14.19 -7.38
N VAL A 7 -20.14 13.65 -7.97
CA VAL A 7 -19.58 12.33 -7.64
C VAL A 7 -18.16 12.51 -7.11
N VAL A 8 -17.90 11.97 -5.92
CA VAL A 8 -16.57 11.90 -5.32
C VAL A 8 -16.17 10.43 -5.21
N SER A 9 -15.18 10.02 -5.98
CA SER A 9 -14.64 8.66 -5.96
C SER A 9 -13.41 8.57 -5.07
N ASN A 10 -13.43 7.65 -4.10
CA ASN A 10 -12.23 7.27 -3.33
C ASN A 10 -11.54 6.01 -3.90
N MET A 11 -12.05 5.47 -5.01
CA MET A 11 -11.37 4.42 -5.76
C MET A 11 -10.18 5.05 -6.51
N GLU A 12 -9.06 4.34 -6.59
CA GLU A 12 -7.90 4.82 -7.35
C GLU A 12 -8.30 5.17 -8.79
N VAL A 13 -7.72 6.26 -9.31
CA VAL A 13 -8.20 6.90 -10.55
C VAL A 13 -8.13 5.98 -11.76
N ILE A 14 -7.02 5.25 -11.96
CA ILE A 14 -6.86 4.36 -13.12
C ILE A 14 -7.90 3.23 -13.08
N PRO A 15 -8.03 2.46 -11.98
CA PRO A 15 -9.05 1.42 -11.87
C PRO A 15 -10.48 1.96 -11.90
N ALA A 16 -10.73 3.16 -11.40
CA ALA A 16 -12.04 3.81 -11.50
C ALA A 16 -12.44 4.04 -12.97
N TYR A 17 -11.55 4.59 -13.81
CA TYR A 17 -11.82 4.72 -15.25
C TYR A 17 -12.00 3.39 -15.95
N GLN A 18 -11.25 2.35 -15.57
CA GLN A 18 -11.37 1.04 -16.20
C GLN A 18 -12.67 0.32 -15.83
N LYS A 19 -13.08 0.36 -14.56
CA LYS A 19 -14.18 -0.45 -14.03
C LYS A 19 -15.53 0.28 -14.06
N LEU A 20 -15.54 1.58 -13.78
CA LEU A 20 -16.78 2.35 -13.63
C LEU A 20 -17.17 3.10 -14.91
N PHE A 21 -16.21 3.41 -15.78
CA PHE A 21 -16.42 4.27 -16.96
C PHE A 21 -15.99 3.56 -18.25
N GLN A 22 -16.69 2.48 -18.62
CA GLN A 22 -16.32 1.54 -19.70
C GLN A 22 -16.06 2.20 -21.06
N ASP A 23 -16.78 3.28 -21.42
CA ASP A 23 -16.58 4.02 -22.67
C ASP A 23 -15.33 4.94 -22.65
N GLN A 24 -14.61 4.98 -21.54
CA GLN A 24 -13.51 5.90 -21.29
C GLN A 24 -12.15 5.21 -21.17
N ALA A 25 -12.01 4.04 -21.81
CA ALA A 25 -10.76 3.31 -21.93
C ALA A 25 -9.58 4.17 -22.42
N LYS A 26 -9.85 5.24 -23.20
CA LYS A 26 -8.81 6.18 -23.66
C LYS A 26 -8.14 6.94 -22.52
N GLU A 27 -8.90 7.41 -21.53
CA GLU A 27 -8.33 8.15 -20.40
C GLU A 27 -7.62 7.21 -19.43
N ALA A 28 -8.19 6.03 -19.16
CA ALA A 28 -7.50 4.97 -18.44
C ALA A 28 -6.14 4.67 -19.08
N LYS A 29 -6.09 4.46 -20.40
CA LYS A 29 -4.85 4.21 -21.16
C LYS A 29 -3.88 5.39 -21.10
N ARG A 30 -4.39 6.63 -21.14
CA ARG A 30 -3.55 7.84 -20.98
C ARG A 30 -2.91 7.90 -19.60
N LEU A 31 -3.64 7.48 -18.56
CA LEU A 31 -3.18 7.50 -17.19
C LEU A 31 -2.26 6.31 -16.85
N GLN A 32 -2.25 5.23 -17.63
CA GLN A 32 -1.28 4.12 -17.48
C GLN A 32 0.19 4.53 -17.64
N ARG A 33 0.47 5.71 -18.21
CA ARG A 33 1.83 6.28 -18.21
C ARG A 33 2.35 6.59 -16.79
N PHE A 34 1.45 6.72 -15.81
CA PHE A 34 1.81 6.91 -14.42
C PHE A 34 2.04 5.53 -13.80
N GLU A 35 3.32 5.18 -13.70
CA GLU A 35 3.76 3.92 -13.09
C GLU A 35 3.22 3.80 -11.66
N PRO A 36 2.70 2.64 -11.25
CA PRO A 36 2.34 2.43 -9.86
C PRO A 36 3.56 2.52 -8.95
N SER A 37 3.34 2.86 -7.69
CA SER A 37 4.35 2.79 -6.64
C SER A 37 4.61 1.33 -6.25
N CYS A 38 5.58 1.10 -5.37
CA CYS A 38 5.78 -0.22 -4.79
C CYS A 38 4.52 -0.74 -4.07
N SER A 39 4.49 -2.04 -3.84
CA SER A 39 3.52 -2.71 -3.00
C SER A 39 4.14 -3.13 -1.67
N GLY A 40 3.42 -3.91 -0.89
CA GLY A 40 3.88 -4.50 0.35
C GLY A 40 3.40 -5.95 0.49
N LEU A 41 4.20 -6.75 1.18
CA LEU A 41 3.70 -7.97 1.80
C LEU A 41 3.17 -7.56 3.17
N VAL A 42 1.89 -7.76 3.46
CA VAL A 42 1.34 -7.43 4.78
C VAL A 42 1.15 -8.72 5.56
N LEU A 43 1.80 -8.81 6.72
CA LEU A 43 1.53 -9.89 7.69
C LEU A 43 1.03 -9.25 8.98
N HIS A 44 -0.10 -9.73 9.47
CA HIS A 44 -0.55 -9.50 10.84
C HIS A 44 -0.44 -10.83 11.58
N LEU A 45 0.44 -10.89 12.57
CA LEU A 45 0.63 -12.06 13.41
C LEU A 45 0.04 -11.78 14.78
N GLY A 46 -0.87 -12.63 15.25
CA GLY A 46 -1.13 -12.78 16.67
C GLY A 46 -0.14 -13.80 17.23
N VAL A 47 0.57 -13.43 18.29
CA VAL A 47 1.54 -14.31 18.96
C VAL A 47 1.22 -14.47 20.44
N ASP A 48 1.48 -15.65 21.00
CA ASP A 48 1.20 -16.01 22.40
C ASP A 48 2.36 -15.69 23.37
N CYS A 49 3.18 -14.71 23.01
CA CYS A 49 4.27 -14.20 23.83
C CYS A 49 4.45 -12.69 23.66
N ILE A 50 5.23 -12.10 24.57
CA ILE A 50 5.63 -10.69 24.51
C ILE A 50 7.11 -10.61 24.14
N TYR A 51 7.44 -9.81 23.13
CA TYR A 51 8.82 -9.49 22.77
C TYR A 51 9.22 -8.15 23.40
N GLU A 52 9.82 -8.18 24.60
CA GLU A 52 10.14 -6.99 25.40
C GLU A 52 11.06 -5.98 24.69
N GLN A 53 11.90 -6.44 23.77
CA GLN A 53 12.84 -5.65 22.99
C GLN A 53 12.18 -4.83 21.88
N LEU A 54 10.92 -5.09 21.53
CA LEU A 54 10.19 -4.31 20.53
C LEU A 54 9.72 -2.97 21.11
N ALA A 55 9.87 -1.90 20.33
CA ALA A 55 9.13 -0.66 20.52
C ALA A 55 7.76 -0.74 19.81
N HIS A 56 6.95 0.31 19.89
CA HIS A 56 5.73 0.39 19.06
C HIS A 56 6.06 0.31 17.56
N HIS A 57 7.10 1.03 17.13
CA HIS A 57 7.56 1.08 15.74
C HIS A 57 9.01 0.60 15.65
N ASN A 58 9.27 -0.34 14.74
CA ASN A 58 10.55 -1.01 14.62
C ASN A 58 10.97 -1.09 13.16
N PHE A 59 12.29 -1.05 12.94
CA PHE A 59 12.90 -1.30 11.64
C PHE A 59 13.94 -2.41 11.76
N PHE A 60 13.79 -3.42 10.91
CA PHE A 60 14.77 -4.50 10.75
C PHE A 60 15.44 -4.31 9.40
N TYR A 61 16.59 -3.65 9.41
CA TYR A 61 17.30 -3.27 8.20
C TYR A 61 17.87 -4.49 7.46
N SER A 62 17.93 -4.37 6.14
CA SER A 62 18.78 -5.23 5.32
C SER A 62 20.25 -5.00 5.62
N ASP A 63 21.08 -6.04 5.51
CA ASP A 63 22.54 -5.91 5.48
C ASP A 63 23.00 -5.14 4.22
N HIS A 64 22.20 -5.19 3.15
CA HIS A 64 22.45 -4.51 1.87
C HIS A 64 21.22 -3.69 1.42
N PRO A 65 20.89 -2.57 2.10
CA PRO A 65 19.68 -1.80 1.80
C PRO A 65 19.57 -1.34 0.35
N ARG A 66 20.70 -1.00 -0.30
CA ARG A 66 20.72 -0.62 -1.72
C ARG A 66 20.21 -1.75 -2.61
N GLU A 67 20.65 -2.97 -2.37
CA GLU A 67 20.19 -4.14 -3.14
C GLU A 67 18.70 -4.41 -2.93
N HIS A 68 18.20 -4.21 -1.70
CA HIS A 68 16.76 -4.29 -1.43
C HIS A 68 15.98 -3.26 -2.25
N PHE A 69 16.39 -1.99 -2.24
CA PHE A 69 15.73 -0.94 -3.00
C PHE A 69 15.84 -1.16 -4.51
N ASP A 70 16.99 -1.60 -5.02
CA ASP A 70 17.17 -1.92 -6.44
C ASP A 70 16.33 -3.12 -6.88
N ALA A 71 16.16 -4.12 -6.01
CA ALA A 71 15.25 -5.24 -6.28
C ALA A 71 13.81 -4.76 -6.45
N VAL A 72 13.34 -3.89 -5.56
CA VAL A 72 11.95 -3.40 -5.53
C VAL A 72 11.66 -2.41 -6.65
N PHE A 73 12.49 -1.38 -6.82
CA PHE A 73 12.19 -0.20 -7.65
C PHE A 73 12.78 -0.25 -9.06
N HIS A 74 13.79 -1.11 -9.32
CA HIS A 74 14.45 -1.20 -10.62
C HIS A 74 14.33 -2.59 -11.25
N SER A 75 14.52 -3.65 -10.47
CA SER A 75 14.56 -5.02 -11.00
C SER A 75 13.21 -5.73 -10.99
N ASN A 76 12.20 -5.20 -10.28
CA ASN A 76 10.91 -5.85 -10.04
C ASN A 76 11.05 -7.30 -9.48
N ARG A 77 11.90 -7.49 -8.47
CA ARG A 77 12.14 -8.79 -7.82
C ARG A 77 11.89 -8.72 -6.33
N LEU A 78 11.51 -9.86 -5.75
CA LEU A 78 11.43 -10.03 -4.30
C LEU A 78 12.86 -10.11 -3.74
N SER A 79 13.17 -9.28 -2.74
CA SER A 79 14.49 -9.26 -2.10
C SER A 79 14.72 -10.51 -1.24
N ASN A 80 15.96 -11.00 -1.22
CA ASN A 80 16.37 -12.12 -0.37
C ASN A 80 16.56 -11.70 1.11
N ASP A 81 16.82 -10.43 1.37
CA ASP A 81 17.00 -9.87 2.71
C ASP A 81 16.28 -8.51 2.79
N PRO A 82 14.94 -8.49 2.91
CA PRO A 82 14.19 -7.24 2.83
C PRO A 82 14.42 -6.37 4.06
N THR A 83 14.39 -5.03 3.88
CA THR A 83 14.18 -4.12 5.01
C THR A 83 12.71 -4.22 5.43
N ILE A 84 12.48 -4.42 6.72
CA ILE A 84 11.14 -4.65 7.27
C ILE A 84 10.78 -3.51 8.20
N TYR A 85 9.61 -2.92 7.97
CA TYR A 85 8.92 -2.12 8.97
C TYR A 85 7.97 -3.00 9.77
N LEU A 86 8.05 -2.92 11.11
CA LEU A 86 7.25 -3.74 12.01
C LEU A 86 6.60 -2.85 13.07
N VAL A 87 5.31 -3.06 13.32
CA VAL A 87 4.53 -2.35 14.33
C VAL A 87 3.99 -3.33 15.36
N ALA A 88 4.26 -3.05 16.64
CA ALA A 88 3.80 -3.82 17.79
C ALA A 88 2.96 -2.90 18.70
N PRO A 89 1.67 -2.69 18.40
CA PRO A 89 0.87 -1.66 19.06
C PRO A 89 0.59 -1.94 20.54
N VAL A 90 0.72 -3.19 21.00
CA VAL A 90 0.62 -3.56 22.43
C VAL A 90 1.61 -2.77 23.30
N LYS A 91 2.73 -2.33 22.73
CA LYS A 91 3.71 -1.47 23.43
C LYS A 91 3.17 -0.10 23.83
N SER A 92 2.10 0.38 23.21
CA SER A 92 1.46 1.65 23.58
C SER A 92 0.00 1.49 23.98
N ASP A 93 -0.63 0.37 23.61
CA ASP A 93 -2.02 0.08 23.93
C ASP A 93 -2.19 -1.43 24.18
N ALA A 94 -2.21 -1.82 25.45
CA ALA A 94 -2.38 -3.21 25.87
C ALA A 94 -3.74 -3.80 25.48
N SER A 95 -4.74 -2.99 25.08
CA SER A 95 -6.04 -3.49 24.65
C SER A 95 -6.02 -4.15 23.26
N GLN A 96 -4.91 -4.02 22.53
CA GLN A 96 -4.78 -4.55 21.16
C GLN A 96 -4.60 -6.08 21.09
N ALA A 97 -4.34 -6.75 22.21
CA ALA A 97 -4.22 -8.20 22.29
C ALA A 97 -4.65 -8.73 23.68
N PRO A 98 -4.96 -10.03 23.82
CA PRO A 98 -5.13 -10.67 25.13
C PRO A 98 -3.88 -10.53 26.01
N ALA A 99 -4.05 -10.62 27.33
CA ALA A 99 -2.93 -10.57 28.27
C ALA A 99 -1.90 -11.66 27.98
N GLY A 100 -0.62 -11.28 27.89
CA GLY A 100 0.49 -12.18 27.55
C GLY A 100 0.69 -12.42 26.04
N CYS A 101 -0.17 -11.86 25.19
CA CYS A 101 -0.09 -11.98 23.74
C CYS A 101 0.32 -10.65 23.09
N GLU A 102 0.80 -10.72 21.85
CA GLU A 102 1.15 -9.55 21.05
C GLU A 102 0.51 -9.63 19.66
N ILE A 103 0.15 -8.48 19.08
CA ILE A 103 -0.14 -8.37 17.65
C ILE A 103 1.04 -7.69 16.97
N ILE A 104 1.53 -8.26 15.89
CA ILE A 104 2.71 -7.80 15.17
C ILE A 104 2.32 -7.59 13.71
N LYS A 105 2.32 -6.34 13.25
CA LYS A 105 2.17 -5.99 11.83
C LYS A 105 3.54 -5.89 11.19
N ILE A 106 3.73 -6.55 10.05
CA ILE A 106 5.00 -6.61 9.31
C ILE A 106 4.75 -6.14 7.88
N LEU A 107 5.62 -5.27 7.37
CA LEU A 107 5.50 -4.68 6.04
C LEU A 107 6.89 -4.47 5.39
N PRO A 108 7.46 -5.47 4.71
CA PRO A 108 8.50 -5.23 3.72
C PRO A 108 7.89 -4.60 2.45
N HIS A 109 8.60 -3.64 1.85
CA HIS A 109 8.26 -3.16 0.52
C HIS A 109 8.66 -4.20 -0.54
N ILE A 110 7.79 -4.39 -1.53
CA ILE A 110 7.96 -5.34 -2.64
C ILE A 110 7.51 -4.66 -3.94
N PRO A 111 7.89 -5.17 -5.13
CA PRO A 111 7.36 -4.65 -6.38
C PRO A 111 5.83 -4.75 -6.46
N HIS A 112 5.21 -3.84 -7.20
CA HIS A 112 3.82 -3.97 -7.63
C HIS A 112 3.64 -5.16 -8.58
N LEU A 113 2.39 -5.54 -8.86
CA LEU A 113 2.09 -6.58 -9.85
C LEU A 113 2.61 -6.18 -11.24
N ASN A 114 3.38 -7.08 -11.86
CA ASN A 114 3.81 -6.93 -13.25
C ASN A 114 3.12 -8.00 -14.11
N PRO A 115 2.14 -7.62 -14.97
CA PRO A 115 1.44 -8.57 -15.83
C PRO A 115 2.36 -9.33 -16.81
N ASP A 116 3.48 -8.74 -17.22
CA ASP A 116 4.43 -9.35 -18.15
C ASP A 116 5.39 -10.33 -17.45
N LYS A 117 5.54 -10.20 -16.13
CA LYS A 117 6.40 -11.04 -15.28
C LYS A 117 5.71 -11.30 -13.94
N PRO A 118 4.61 -12.08 -13.94
CA PRO A 118 3.85 -12.32 -12.72
C PRO A 118 4.67 -13.15 -11.72
N LEU A 119 4.56 -12.78 -10.44
CA LEU A 119 5.04 -13.59 -9.33
C LEU A 119 3.94 -14.56 -8.91
N SER A 120 4.32 -15.80 -8.62
CA SER A 120 3.43 -16.87 -8.19
C SER A 120 3.07 -16.76 -6.70
N ALA A 121 2.05 -17.51 -6.27
CA ALA A 121 1.74 -17.65 -4.85
C ALA A 121 2.93 -18.21 -4.06
N ASP A 122 3.68 -19.15 -4.64
CA ASP A 122 4.87 -19.75 -4.04
C ASP A 122 6.00 -18.73 -3.85
N ASP A 123 6.17 -17.78 -4.77
CA ASP A 123 7.16 -16.70 -4.64
C ASP A 123 6.87 -15.82 -3.41
N TYR A 124 5.59 -15.46 -3.21
CA TYR A 124 5.19 -14.66 -2.06
C TYR A 124 5.24 -15.46 -0.74
N ALA A 125 4.90 -16.75 -0.77
CA ALA A 125 5.02 -17.64 0.38
C ALA A 125 6.50 -17.82 0.79
N ALA A 126 7.40 -17.97 -0.18
CA ALA A 126 8.84 -18.01 0.06
C ALA A 126 9.36 -16.70 0.66
N LEU A 127 8.87 -15.54 0.19
CA LEU A 127 9.22 -14.26 0.82
C LEU A 127 8.70 -14.15 2.26
N ARG A 128 7.45 -14.58 2.52
CA ARG A 128 6.90 -14.64 3.88
C ARG A 128 7.83 -15.43 4.79
N GLU A 129 8.26 -16.62 4.37
CA GLU A 129 9.17 -17.45 5.17
C GLU A 129 10.53 -16.76 5.40
N ARG A 130 11.11 -16.12 4.37
CA ARG A 130 12.35 -15.33 4.53
C ARG A 130 12.19 -14.20 5.55
N VAL A 131 11.04 -13.53 5.56
CA VAL A 131 10.71 -12.46 6.52
C VAL A 131 10.67 -13.01 7.94
N LEU A 132 10.00 -14.14 8.18
CA LEU A 132 9.93 -14.76 9.51
C LEU A 132 11.30 -15.24 10.00
N ILE A 133 12.08 -15.89 9.13
CA ILE A 133 13.46 -16.31 9.44
C ILE A 133 14.33 -15.10 9.82
N LYS A 134 14.22 -14.00 9.07
CA LYS A 134 14.96 -12.77 9.34
C LYS A 134 14.59 -12.18 10.70
N LEU A 135 13.30 -12.12 11.02
CA LEU A 135 12.83 -11.59 12.30
C LEU A 135 13.34 -12.43 13.48
N GLU A 136 13.32 -13.77 13.36
CA GLU A 136 13.91 -14.65 14.37
C GLU A 136 15.41 -14.44 14.53
N ARG A 137 16.15 -14.39 13.42
CA ARG A 137 17.61 -14.10 13.41
C ARG A 137 17.93 -12.77 14.09
N MET A 138 17.04 -11.79 13.98
CA MET A 138 17.23 -10.44 14.50
C MET A 138 16.57 -10.20 15.87
N GLY A 139 16.24 -11.28 16.59
CA GLY A 139 15.91 -11.22 18.00
C GLY A 139 14.47 -11.57 18.34
N LEU A 140 13.57 -11.78 17.37
CA LEU A 140 12.24 -12.36 17.66
C LEU A 140 12.33 -13.88 17.75
N THR A 141 13.15 -14.38 18.68
CA THR A 141 13.46 -15.81 18.82
C THR A 141 12.18 -16.64 18.85
N ASP A 142 12.19 -17.76 18.11
CA ASP A 142 11.08 -18.70 18.02
C ASP A 142 9.74 -18.10 17.53
N LEU A 143 9.74 -16.95 16.85
CA LEU A 143 8.53 -16.29 16.31
C LEU A 143 7.58 -17.26 15.63
N ARG A 144 8.09 -18.13 14.73
CA ARG A 144 7.24 -19.08 13.99
C ARG A 144 6.51 -20.07 14.89
N LYS A 145 7.05 -20.38 16.08
CA LYS A 145 6.41 -21.28 17.06
C LYS A 145 5.31 -20.60 17.86
N HIS A 146 5.37 -19.27 17.98
CA HIS A 146 4.45 -18.47 18.79
C HIS A 146 3.25 -17.92 18.01
N ILE A 147 3.20 -18.09 16.67
CA ILE A 147 2.07 -17.62 15.85
C ILE A 147 0.81 -18.43 16.18
N VAL A 148 -0.20 -17.76 16.73
CA VAL A 148 -1.52 -18.35 17.02
C VAL A 148 -2.57 -17.99 15.97
N CYS A 149 -2.42 -16.86 15.30
CA CYS A 149 -3.23 -16.49 14.15
C CYS A 149 -2.42 -15.63 13.18
N GLU A 150 -2.80 -15.69 11.91
CA GLU A 150 -2.15 -14.94 10.86
C GLU A 150 -3.16 -14.41 9.86
N GLU A 151 -2.98 -13.14 9.49
CA GLU A 151 -3.53 -12.57 8.26
C GLU A 151 -2.37 -12.20 7.33
N TYR A 152 -2.49 -12.55 6.06
CA TYR A 152 -1.44 -12.42 5.07
C TYR A 152 -1.98 -11.87 3.76
N TRP A 153 -1.48 -10.71 3.33
CA TRP A 153 -1.89 -10.06 2.09
C TRP A 153 -0.69 -9.85 1.17
N THR A 154 -0.91 -10.20 -0.09
CA THR A 154 -0.02 -9.96 -1.23
C THR A 154 -0.51 -8.74 -2.03
N PRO A 155 0.25 -8.28 -3.05
CA PRO A 155 -0.23 -7.24 -3.96
C PRO A 155 -1.54 -7.63 -4.66
N ILE A 156 -1.80 -8.92 -4.85
CA ILE A 156 -3.05 -9.43 -5.43
C ILE A 156 -4.23 -9.13 -4.50
N ASP A 157 -4.08 -9.41 -3.21
CA ASP A 157 -5.11 -9.16 -2.21
C ASP A 157 -5.38 -7.66 -2.07
N ILE A 158 -4.33 -6.84 -2.11
CA ILE A 158 -4.42 -5.37 -2.07
C ILE A 158 -5.19 -4.85 -3.30
N GLU A 159 -4.87 -5.32 -4.50
CA GLU A 159 -5.59 -4.96 -5.73
C GLU A 159 -7.06 -5.38 -5.66
N GLN A 160 -7.36 -6.58 -5.19
CA GLN A 160 -8.73 -7.09 -5.11
C GLN A 160 -9.55 -6.36 -4.06
N LYS A 161 -8.96 -6.06 -2.89
CA LYS A 161 -9.66 -5.45 -1.76
C LYS A 161 -9.91 -3.95 -1.96
N TYR A 162 -8.91 -3.23 -2.45
CA TYR A 162 -8.94 -1.77 -2.51
C TYR A 162 -9.02 -1.22 -3.93
N TYR A 163 -9.01 -2.09 -4.95
CA TYR A 163 -8.91 -1.68 -6.35
C TYR A 163 -7.67 -0.83 -6.63
N SER A 164 -6.58 -1.08 -5.91
CA SER A 164 -5.31 -0.39 -6.13
C SER A 164 -4.68 -0.81 -7.45
N ASN A 165 -4.19 0.15 -8.23
CA ASN A 165 -3.53 -0.09 -9.50
C ASN A 165 -2.31 -1.01 -9.28
N GLN A 166 -2.38 -2.22 -9.83
CA GLN A 166 -1.34 -3.26 -9.72
C GLN A 166 -0.94 -3.57 -8.27
N GLY A 167 -1.89 -3.45 -7.34
CA GLY A 167 -1.66 -3.74 -5.93
C GLY A 167 -0.75 -2.74 -5.22
N SER A 168 -0.50 -1.56 -5.80
CA SER A 168 0.36 -0.54 -5.17
C SER A 168 -0.25 0.02 -3.88
N ILE A 169 0.61 0.41 -2.93
CA ILE A 169 0.15 0.91 -1.61
C ILE A 169 0.20 2.44 -1.48
N TYR A 170 0.80 3.14 -2.46
CA TYR A 170 0.87 4.61 -2.50
C TYR A 170 0.35 5.23 -3.82
N GLY A 171 -0.49 4.49 -4.54
CA GLY A 171 -0.98 4.87 -5.88
C GLY A 171 0.17 4.98 -6.87
N VAL A 172 0.19 6.00 -7.72
CA VAL A 172 1.27 6.22 -8.71
C VAL A 172 2.57 6.67 -8.05
N VAL A 173 3.73 6.33 -8.59
CA VAL A 173 5.05 6.78 -8.10
C VAL A 173 5.11 8.31 -8.03
N ALA A 174 5.87 8.89 -7.10
CA ALA A 174 6.19 10.33 -7.10
C ALA A 174 7.67 10.49 -7.47
N ASP A 175 7.95 10.57 -8.77
CA ASP A 175 9.31 10.56 -9.31
C ASP A 175 9.52 11.74 -10.26
N ARG A 176 10.58 12.50 -10.02
CA ARG A 176 10.88 13.71 -10.80
C ARG A 176 11.04 13.43 -12.29
N PHE A 177 11.63 12.31 -12.67
CA PHE A 177 11.93 11.94 -14.05
C PHE A 177 10.77 11.22 -14.73
N LYS A 178 9.93 10.50 -13.98
CA LYS A 178 8.77 9.78 -14.54
C LYS A 178 7.52 10.65 -14.62
N ASN A 179 7.24 11.48 -13.60
CA ASN A 179 6.01 12.28 -13.55
C ASN A 179 6.18 13.67 -12.92
N LEU A 180 7.41 14.21 -12.88
CA LEU A 180 7.72 15.50 -12.25
C LEU A 180 7.32 15.57 -10.76
N GLY A 181 7.14 14.41 -10.12
CA GLY A 181 6.66 14.31 -8.73
C GLY A 181 5.15 14.51 -8.55
N PHE A 182 4.37 14.67 -9.61
CA PHE A 182 2.92 14.91 -9.50
C PHE A 182 2.09 13.62 -9.48
N LYS A 183 1.14 13.53 -8.55
CA LYS A 183 0.09 12.51 -8.56
C LYS A 183 -0.99 12.85 -9.60
N ILE A 184 -1.92 11.90 -9.79
CA ILE A 184 -3.06 12.12 -10.69
C ILE A 184 -3.92 13.28 -10.16
N PRO A 185 -4.43 14.18 -11.02
CA PRO A 185 -5.31 15.28 -10.61
C PRO A 185 -6.59 14.79 -9.91
N GLN A 186 -7.04 15.56 -8.93
CA GLN A 186 -8.28 15.29 -8.19
C GLN A 186 -9.57 15.59 -8.99
N ARG A 187 -9.49 16.28 -10.14
CA ARG A 187 -10.65 16.57 -10.99
C ARG A 187 -10.57 15.73 -12.26
N SER A 188 -11.68 15.11 -12.64
CA SER A 188 -11.78 14.43 -13.93
C SER A 188 -11.62 15.43 -15.08
N LYS A 189 -10.90 15.01 -16.14
CA LYS A 189 -10.85 15.76 -17.41
C LYS A 189 -12.04 15.45 -18.33
N GLN A 190 -12.83 14.43 -17.98
CA GLN A 190 -13.90 13.92 -18.83
C GLN A 190 -15.28 14.28 -18.31
N PHE A 191 -15.46 14.27 -16.99
CA PHE A 191 -16.73 14.55 -16.34
C PHE A 191 -16.58 15.78 -15.46
N ASN A 192 -17.39 16.81 -15.73
CA ASN A 192 -17.27 18.09 -15.03
C ASN A 192 -17.62 18.01 -13.54
N ASN A 193 -18.39 16.99 -13.15
CA ASN A 193 -18.87 16.76 -11.78
C ASN A 193 -18.25 15.54 -11.09
N LEU A 194 -17.14 15.01 -11.62
CA LEU A 194 -16.41 13.89 -11.01
C LEU A 194 -15.08 14.35 -10.40
N TYR A 195 -14.92 14.02 -9.12
CA TYR A 195 -13.72 14.27 -8.34
C TYR A 195 -13.16 12.97 -7.76
N PHE A 196 -11.85 12.94 -7.55
CA PHE A 196 -11.11 11.84 -6.97
C PHE A 196 -10.44 12.29 -5.67
N VAL A 197 -10.57 11.48 -4.63
CA VAL A 197 -9.92 11.65 -3.32
C VAL A 197 -9.06 10.44 -2.99
N GLY A 198 -8.20 10.57 -1.99
CA GLY A 198 -7.45 9.45 -1.41
C GLY A 198 -5.96 9.45 -1.77
N GLY A 199 -5.30 8.32 -1.52
CA GLY A 199 -3.84 8.22 -1.55
C GLY A 199 -3.20 8.24 -2.94
N SER A 200 -4.00 8.01 -3.99
CA SER A 200 -3.54 7.96 -5.37
C SER A 200 -3.57 9.30 -6.11
N VAL A 201 -4.13 10.33 -5.48
CA VAL A 201 -4.22 11.69 -6.02
C VAL A 201 -3.46 12.67 -5.14
N ASN A 202 -3.28 13.90 -5.60
CA ASN A 202 -2.66 14.93 -4.77
C ASN A 202 -3.45 15.10 -3.45
N PRO A 203 -2.78 15.20 -2.29
CA PRO A 203 -1.35 15.41 -2.13
C PRO A 203 -0.52 14.12 -1.95
N GLY A 204 -1.15 12.94 -1.82
CA GLY A 204 -0.48 11.63 -1.80
C GLY A 204 -1.02 10.66 -0.74
N GLY A 205 -0.30 9.56 -0.53
CA GLY A 205 -0.64 8.51 0.43
C GLY A 205 -0.32 8.85 1.89
N GLY A 206 -0.92 8.08 2.81
CA GLY A 206 -0.77 8.25 4.25
C GLY A 206 -1.93 8.99 4.91
N MET A 207 -2.28 8.63 6.16
CA MET A 207 -3.47 9.13 6.88
C MET A 207 -3.61 10.67 6.88
N PRO A 208 -2.55 11.47 7.13
CA PRO A 208 -2.66 12.92 7.06
C PRO A 208 -2.97 13.41 5.64
N MET A 209 -2.31 12.82 4.65
CA MET A 209 -2.40 13.26 3.25
C MET A 209 -3.75 12.91 2.62
N VAL A 210 -4.31 11.75 2.94
CA VAL A 210 -5.66 11.38 2.46
C VAL A 210 -6.75 12.23 3.11
N THR A 211 -6.58 12.62 4.38
CA THR A 211 -7.48 13.56 5.06
C THR A 211 -7.43 14.93 4.38
N LEU A 212 -6.22 15.43 4.12
CA LEU A 212 -6.01 16.68 3.38
C LEU A 212 -6.57 16.59 1.94
N SER A 213 -6.44 15.43 1.27
CA SER A 213 -7.05 15.22 -0.05
C SER A 213 -8.56 15.46 -0.02
N GLY A 214 -9.27 14.98 1.00
CA GLY A 214 -10.70 15.19 1.14
C GLY A 214 -11.07 16.68 1.29
N GLN A 215 -10.30 17.40 2.11
CA GLN A 215 -10.48 18.85 2.30
C GLN A 215 -10.23 19.62 1.00
N LEU A 216 -9.18 19.28 0.25
CA LEU A 216 -8.89 19.92 -1.03
C LEU A 216 -9.95 19.65 -2.10
N VAL A 217 -10.57 18.47 -2.11
CA VAL A 217 -11.68 18.18 -3.02
C VAL A 217 -12.94 18.95 -2.62
N ARG A 218 -13.25 19.06 -1.33
CA ARG A 218 -14.31 19.95 -0.84
C ARG A 218 -14.11 21.37 -1.38
N ASP A 219 -12.91 21.93 -1.25
CA ASP A 219 -12.64 23.30 -1.68
C ASP A 219 -12.77 23.49 -3.19
N LYS A 220 -12.38 22.47 -3.98
CA LYS A 220 -12.58 22.47 -5.44
C LYS A 220 -14.07 22.46 -5.82
N ILE A 221 -14.85 21.63 -5.14
CA ILE A 221 -16.30 21.55 -5.36
C ILE A 221 -16.96 22.90 -5.03
N LEU A 222 -16.61 23.52 -3.89
CA LEU A 222 -17.16 24.82 -3.51
C LEU A 222 -16.83 25.90 -4.55
N ALA A 223 -15.57 25.96 -4.99
CA ALA A 223 -15.14 26.88 -6.03
C ALA A 223 -15.89 26.66 -7.37
N ASP A 224 -16.09 25.41 -7.78
CA ASP A 224 -16.84 25.07 -8.99
C ASP A 224 -18.34 25.42 -8.89
N LEU A 225 -18.89 25.44 -7.68
CA LEU A 225 -20.25 25.89 -7.39
C LEU A 225 -20.37 27.41 -7.18
N GLY A 226 -19.26 28.15 -7.26
CA GLY A 226 -19.21 29.59 -6.98
C GLY A 226 -19.48 29.95 -5.51
N LYS A 227 -19.11 29.07 -4.57
CA LYS A 227 -19.28 29.23 -3.13
C LYS A 227 -17.96 29.42 -2.40
#